data_AF-A0A644Z6Z5-F1
#
_entry.id   AF-A0A644Z6Z5-F1
#
_cell.length_a   1.000
_cell.length_b   1.000
_cell.length_c   1.000
_cell.angle_alpha   90.00
_cell.angle_beta   90.00
_cell.angle_gamma   90.00
#
_symmetry.space_group_name_H-M   'P 1'
#
loop_
_entity.id
_entity.type
_entity.pdbx_description
1 polymer ?
#
loop_
_entity_poly.entity_id
_entity_poly.type
_entity_poly.pdbx_seq_one_letter_code
_entity_poly.pdbx_strand_id
1 'polypeptide(L)'
;MDRKLGREPGESAKLITYVKDRAGHDLRYAIDSLKLQRELGWKPSLQFEEGLEKTVDWYLANQEWMDNVTSGQYQSYYQKQYEQR
;
A
#
# COMPACT_ATOMS: atom_id res chain seq x y z
N MET A 1 -9.26 7.01 -3.00
CA MET A 1 -8.69 7.58 -4.24
C MET A 1 -9.68 8.48 -4.96
N ASP A 2 -10.92 8.06 -5.21
CA ASP A 2 -11.88 8.87 -5.99
C ASP A 2 -12.01 10.31 -5.50
N ARG A 3 -12.31 10.49 -4.20
CA ARG A 3 -12.40 11.81 -3.57
C ARG A 3 -11.11 12.64 -3.74
N LYS A 4 -9.95 12.03 -3.51
CA LYS A 4 -8.65 12.73 -3.56
C LYS A 4 -8.24 13.14 -4.98
N LEU A 5 -8.76 12.44 -6.00
CA LEU A 5 -8.46 12.70 -7.41
C LEU A 5 -9.64 13.34 -8.17
N GLY A 6 -10.73 13.71 -7.49
CA GLY A 6 -11.92 14.30 -8.12
C GLY A 6 -12.63 13.36 -9.10
N ARG A 7 -12.58 12.05 -8.87
CA ARG A 7 -13.25 11.03 -9.70
C ARG A 7 -14.64 10.70 -9.17
N GLU A 8 -15.46 10.10 -10.03
CA GLU A 8 -16.77 9.61 -9.63
C GLU A 8 -16.65 8.45 -8.62
N PRO A 9 -17.57 8.32 -7.65
CA PRO A 9 -17.55 7.23 -6.70
C PRO A 9 -17.51 5.84 -7.38
N GLY A 10 -16.50 5.04 -7.04
CA GLY A 10 -16.31 3.69 -7.57
C GLY A 10 -15.50 3.63 -8.86
N GLU A 11 -15.05 4.76 -9.41
CA GLU A 11 -14.24 4.79 -10.64
C GLU A 11 -12.88 4.12 -10.43
N SER A 12 -12.17 4.43 -9.33
CA SER A 12 -10.86 3.82 -9.06
C SER A 12 -10.96 2.31 -8.80
N ALA A 13 -12.11 1.81 -8.31
CA ALA A 13 -12.31 0.39 -8.10
C ALA A 13 -12.30 -0.41 -9.42
N LYS A 14 -12.68 0.23 -10.54
CA LYS A 14 -12.63 -0.38 -11.88
C LYS A 14 -11.21 -0.62 -12.39
N LEU A 15 -10.19 -0.03 -11.74
CA LEU A 15 -8.78 -0.22 -12.09
C LEU A 15 -8.20 -1.52 -11.51
N ILE A 16 -8.95 -2.24 -10.67
CA ILE A 16 -8.51 -3.50 -10.07
C ILE A 16 -8.45 -4.59 -11.15
N THR A 17 -7.28 -5.22 -11.28
CA THR A 17 -7.08 -6.39 -12.15
C THR A 17 -6.60 -7.57 -11.32
N TYR A 18 -7.30 -8.70 -11.41
CA TYR A 18 -6.87 -9.94 -10.78
C TYR A 18 -5.83 -10.64 -11.66
N VAL A 19 -4.70 -10.99 -11.06
CA VAL A 19 -3.60 -11.70 -11.71
C VAL A 19 -3.32 -13.01 -10.98
N LYS A 20 -2.45 -13.86 -11.54
CA LYS A 20 -2.05 -15.12 -10.90
C LYS A 20 -1.48 -14.87 -9.49
N ASP A 21 -1.97 -15.64 -8.53
CA ASP A 21 -1.55 -15.56 -7.13
C ASP A 21 -0.06 -15.92 -6.95
N ARG A 22 0.54 -15.43 -5.87
CA ARG A 22 1.94 -15.67 -5.51
C ARG A 22 2.11 -17.11 -5.00
N ALA A 23 3.09 -17.83 -5.53
CA ALA A 23 3.48 -19.12 -4.96
C ALA A 23 3.90 -18.95 -3.48
N GLY A 24 3.30 -19.73 -2.59
CA GLY A 24 3.54 -19.63 -1.14
C GLY A 24 2.88 -18.42 -0.48
N HIS A 25 1.72 -17.96 -0.96
CA HIS A 25 0.97 -16.91 -0.30
C HIS A 25 0.35 -17.40 1.01
N ASP A 26 0.98 -17.08 2.15
CA ASP A 26 0.33 -17.23 3.45
C ASP A 26 -0.91 -16.32 3.54
N LEU A 27 -2.07 -16.92 3.76
CA LEU A 27 -3.35 -16.24 3.62
C LEU A 27 -3.70 -15.29 4.78
N ARG A 28 -3.06 -15.47 5.94
CA ARG A 28 -3.40 -14.72 7.15
C ARG A 28 -2.22 -14.55 8.08
N TYR A 29 -1.88 -13.28 8.31
CA TYR A 29 -1.05 -12.88 9.44
C TYR A 29 -1.90 -12.13 10.46
N ALA A 30 -1.69 -12.45 11.74
CA ALA A 30 -2.32 -11.75 12.85
C ALA A 30 -1.35 -11.75 14.04
N ILE A 31 -1.16 -10.58 14.65
CA ILE A 31 -0.25 -10.39 15.78
C ILE A 31 -1.07 -9.97 17.00
N ASP A 32 -0.81 -10.64 18.12
CA ASP A 32 -1.25 -10.19 19.44
C ASP A 32 -0.17 -9.26 20.04
N SER A 33 -0.54 -7.99 20.25
CA SER A 33 0.33 -6.97 20.85
C SER A 33 0.08 -6.74 22.34
N LEU A 34 -0.73 -7.58 23.01
CA LEU A 34 -1.17 -7.36 24.39
C LEU A 34 0.00 -7.28 25.39
N LYS A 35 1.07 -8.06 25.18
CA LYS A 35 2.28 -7.98 26.01
C LYS A 35 2.91 -6.58 25.97
N LEU A 36 3.11 -6.05 24.77
CA LEU A 36 3.70 -4.74 24.54
C LEU A 36 2.84 -3.62 25.17
N GLN A 37 1.51 -3.74 25.04
CA GLN A 37 0.58 -2.79 25.64
C GLN A 37 0.59 -2.83 27.18
N ARG A 38 0.67 -4.03 27.77
CA ARG A 38 0.67 -4.21 29.24
C ARG A 38 1.97 -3.80 29.89
N GLU A 39 3.10 -4.22 29.31
CA GLU A 39 4.41 -4.03 29.94
C GLU A 39 4.99 -2.64 29.68
N LEU A 40 4.75 -2.06 28.50
CA LEU A 40 5.34 -0.78 28.10
C LEU A 40 4.30 0.33 27.94
N GLY A 41 3.01 0.06 28.15
CA GLY A 41 1.94 1.04 27.97
C GLY A 41 1.75 1.51 26.52
N TRP A 42 2.42 0.86 25.57
CA TRP A 42 2.36 1.23 24.15
C TRP A 42 0.94 1.07 23.62
N LYS A 43 0.52 2.01 22.77
CA LYS A 43 -0.71 1.92 21.99
C LYS A 43 -0.44 2.51 20.60
N PRO A 44 -1.13 2.01 19.55
CA PRO A 44 -1.04 2.64 18.25
C PRO A 44 -1.53 4.09 18.35
N SER A 45 -0.78 5.01 17.76
CA SER A 45 -1.13 6.44 17.73
C SER A 45 -2.15 6.77 16.64
N LEU A 46 -2.38 5.86 15.70
CA LEU A 46 -3.24 6.05 14.52
C LEU A 46 -4.08 4.79 14.28
N GLN A 47 -5.30 4.98 13.76
CA GLN A 47 -6.09 3.91 13.16
C GLN A 47 -5.67 3.67 11.71
N PHE A 48 -6.04 2.53 11.14
CA PHE A 48 -5.64 2.15 9.79
C PHE A 48 -6.13 3.15 8.73
N GLU A 49 -7.39 3.58 8.83
CA GLU A 49 -8.03 4.50 7.88
C GLU A 49 -7.28 5.83 7.83
N GLU A 50 -6.92 6.36 9.00
CA GLU A 50 -6.17 7.62 9.12
C GLU A 50 -4.74 7.47 8.58
N GLY A 51 -4.06 6.37 8.94
CA GLY A 51 -2.71 6.08 8.47
C GLY A 51 -2.65 5.92 6.95
N LEU A 52 -3.62 5.19 6.37
CA LEU A 52 -3.72 4.98 4.93
C LEU A 52 -4.00 6.30 4.20
N GLU A 53 -4.89 7.14 4.74
CA GLU A 53 -5.18 8.45 4.16
C GLU A 53 -3.93 9.34 4.11
N LYS A 54 -3.22 9.46 5.24
CA LYS A 54 -1.96 10.22 5.33
C LYS A 54 -0.89 9.67 4.41
N THR A 55 -0.80 8.35 4.27
CA THR A 55 0.15 7.71 3.37
C THR A 55 -0.12 8.12 1.93
N VAL A 56 -1.36 8.03 1.46
CA VAL A 56 -1.73 8.44 0.10
C VAL A 56 -1.40 9.92 -0.15
N ASP A 57 -1.73 10.81 0.80
CA ASP A 57 -1.41 12.24 0.68
C ASP A 57 0.10 12.49 0.60
N TRP A 58 0.89 11.75 1.38
CA TRP A 58 2.34 11.83 1.31
C TRP A 58 2.86 11.46 -0.09
N TYR A 59 2.38 10.35 -0.68
CA TYR A 59 2.81 9.97 -2.03
C TYR A 59 2.44 11.01 -3.09
N LEU A 60 1.23 11.58 -3.03
CA LEU A 60 0.80 12.63 -3.96
C LEU A 60 1.61 13.93 -3.82
N ALA A 61 2.06 14.26 -2.60
CA ALA A 61 2.85 15.45 -2.34
C ALA A 61 4.36 15.28 -2.63
N ASN A 62 4.86 14.04 -2.80
CA ASN A 62 6.29 13.73 -2.90
C ASN A 62 6.65 13.11 -4.26
N GLN A 63 6.17 13.71 -5.36
CA GLN A 63 6.40 13.18 -6.71
C GLN A 63 7.89 13.11 -7.09
N GLU A 64 8.68 14.10 -6.72
CA GLU A 64 10.14 14.08 -6.99
C GLU A 64 10.82 12.87 -6.31
N TRP A 65 10.41 12.56 -5.08
CA TRP A 65 10.92 11.36 -4.40
C TRP A 65 10.52 10.09 -5.15
N MET A 66 9.27 10.01 -5.61
CA MET A 66 8.78 8.88 -6.40
C MET A 66 9.57 8.68 -7.69
N ASP A 67 9.81 9.75 -8.43
CA ASP A 67 10.53 9.69 -9.71
C ASP A 67 11.98 9.18 -9.51
N ASN A 68 12.60 9.55 -8.38
CA ASN A 68 13.95 9.12 -8.04
C ASN A 68 14.05 7.63 -7.67
N VAL A 69 13.03 7.05 -7.03
CA VAL A 69 13.07 5.65 -6.55
C VAL A 69 12.44 4.64 -7.51
N THR A 70 11.69 5.09 -8.52
CA THR A 70 10.97 4.21 -9.45
C THR A 70 11.63 4.07 -10.83
N SER A 71 12.90 4.46 -10.97
CA SER A 71 13.63 4.40 -12.24
C SER A 71 14.53 3.15 -12.37
N GLY A 72 14.98 2.86 -13.60
CA GLY A 72 16.00 1.87 -13.91
C GLY A 72 15.66 0.46 -13.41
N GLN A 73 16.41 -0.03 -12.42
CA GLN A 73 16.26 -1.39 -11.91
C GLN A 73 14.86 -1.69 -11.37
N TYR A 74 14.17 -0.68 -10.83
CA TYR A 74 12.78 -0.84 -10.39
C TYR A 74 11.87 -1.22 -11.57
N GLN A 75 11.97 -0.51 -12.69
CA GLN A 75 11.17 -0.78 -13.88
C GLN A 75 11.49 -2.15 -14.48
N SER A 76 12.78 -2.50 -14.59
CA SER A 76 13.22 -3.82 -15.07
C SER A 76 12.69 -4.97 -14.20
N TYR A 77 12.69 -4.80 -12.88
CA TYR A 77 12.09 -5.75 -11.96
C TYR A 77 10.59 -5.88 -12.17
N TYR A 78 9.88 -4.75 -12.28
CA TYR A 78 8.43 -4.72 -12.46
C TYR A 78 8.02 -5.43 -13.74
N GLN A 79 8.68 -5.12 -14.87
CA GLN A 79 8.50 -5.81 -16.14
C GLN A 79 8.69 -7.32 -16.01
N LYS A 80 9.80 -7.77 -15.41
CA LYS A 80 10.08 -9.20 -15.22
C LYS A 80 9.03 -9.91 -14.35
N GLN A 81 8.51 -9.25 -13.32
CA GLN A 81 7.57 -9.88 -12.39
C GLN A 81 6.12 -9.88 -12.87
N TYR A 82 5.72 -8.89 -13.67
CA TYR A 82 4.30 -8.62 -13.93
C TYR A 82 3.91 -8.63 -15.42
N GLU A 83 4.78 -8.34 -16.39
CA GLU A 83 4.36 -8.27 -17.81
C GLU A 83 3.92 -9.61 -18.39
N GLN A 84 4.40 -10.72 -17.83
CA GLN A 84 4.08 -12.08 -18.28
C GLN A 84 3.12 -12.81 -17.31
N ARG A 85 2.47 -12.09 -16.38
CA ARG A 85 1.55 -12.67 -15.39
C ARG A 85 0.09 -12.62 -15.81
#